data_AF-A0A839JWN6-F1
#
_entry.id   AF-A0A839JWN6-F1
#
_cell.length_a   1.000
_cell.length_b   1.000
_cell.length_c   1.000
_cell.angle_alpha   90.00
_cell.angle_beta   90.00
_cell.angle_gamma   90.00
#
_symmetry.space_group_name_H-M   'P 1'
#
loop_
_entity.id
_entity.type
_entity.pdbx_description
1 polymer ?
#
loop_
_entity_poly.entity_id
_entity_poly.type
_entity_poly.pdbx_seq_one_letter_code
_entity_poly.pdbx_strand_id
1 'polypeptide(L)'
;MAYSSGNRLPFESASKLGHLNVIESEWVQSLIKDFETNDIGDSYNYENDIWESFDPSNTTPLKQIWVADGSYVPVEENYKELAFVKTALMTVEQNKIAGIDKEYPHPLKLQEIMKDSALFHATVFPLRNLRSVKGNIYDTVRHVIYDSMRNDEDGQYFETLKWIAYKKWDGQNSSSPSFECPHCDQKVDSGIPFDQDTGICPFCGKEILLTDMVGFHLDMNEDNAPASVASSYMLIMEMLMLFTVIRLQWSNRDPNLISNTLFMKDGPMTLSGQYSKLVPNIREFLNYAKNQGRP
;
A
#
# COMPACT_ATOMS: atom_id res chain seq x y z
N MET A 1 27.21 32.08 9.20
CA MET A 1 28.15 33.02 9.86
C MET A 1 28.61 32.44 11.19
N ALA A 2 29.82 32.82 11.58
CA ALA A 2 30.61 32.33 12.71
C ALA A 2 29.92 32.44 14.10
N TYR A 3 30.40 31.61 15.02
CA TYR A 3 30.00 31.48 16.42
C TYR A 3 29.99 32.81 17.22
N SER A 4 29.06 32.94 18.16
CA SER A 4 29.28 33.75 19.37
C SER A 4 29.13 32.89 20.61
N SER A 5 30.24 32.72 21.32
CA SER A 5 30.34 32.11 22.65
C SER A 5 29.61 32.96 23.70
N GLY A 6 28.48 32.47 24.22
CA GLY A 6 27.72 33.09 25.30
C GLY A 6 27.24 32.05 26.30
N ASN A 7 27.76 32.13 27.52
CA ASN A 7 27.31 31.33 28.66
C ASN A 7 25.93 31.81 29.13
N ARG A 8 24.93 30.91 29.00
CA ARG A 8 23.63 30.84 29.69
C ARG A 8 22.45 30.83 28.71
N LEU A 9 21.85 29.66 28.57
CA LEU A 9 20.40 29.39 28.63
C LEU A 9 20.25 27.91 29.10
N PRO A 10 19.40 27.57 30.09
CA PRO A 10 19.08 26.17 30.38
C PRO A 10 18.03 25.72 29.37
N PHE A 11 18.50 25.29 28.20
CA PHE A 11 17.69 24.47 27.31
C PHE A 11 18.07 23.03 27.60
N GLU A 12 17.14 22.25 28.15
CA GLU A 12 17.19 20.80 28.02
C GLU A 12 17.22 20.49 26.52
N SER A 13 18.43 20.22 26.02
CA SER A 13 18.59 19.47 24.79
C SER A 13 18.65 18.02 25.21
N ALA A 14 17.72 17.19 24.72
CA ALA A 14 17.86 15.75 24.79
C ALA A 14 19.22 15.42 24.14
N SER A 15 20.20 15.08 24.97
CA SER A 15 21.56 14.98 24.50
C SER A 15 21.64 13.73 23.62
N LYS A 16 21.91 13.92 22.33
CA LYS A 16 22.34 12.85 21.43
C LYS A 16 23.72 12.29 21.81
N LEU A 17 24.17 12.48 23.05
CA LEU A 17 25.42 11.97 23.61
C LEU A 17 25.45 10.43 23.62
N GLY A 18 24.30 9.77 23.74
CA GLY A 18 24.21 8.31 23.68
C GLY A 18 24.62 7.72 22.31
N HIS A 19 24.41 8.47 21.21
CA HIS A 19 24.77 8.01 19.86
C HIS A 19 26.28 8.14 19.57
N LEU A 20 26.98 9.08 20.21
CA LEU A 20 28.43 9.24 20.07
C LEU A 20 29.18 8.01 20.62
N ASN A 21 28.76 7.49 21.77
CA ASN A 21 29.36 6.29 22.38
C ASN A 21 29.24 5.02 21.50
N VAL A 22 28.23 4.94 20.63
CA VAL A 22 28.02 3.78 19.77
C VAL A 22 29.01 3.77 18.61
N ILE A 23 29.30 4.93 18.00
CA ILE A 23 30.24 5.03 16.87
C ILE A 23 31.70 4.96 17.35
N GLU A 24 31.96 5.33 18.61
CA GLU A 24 33.28 5.18 19.25
C GLU A 24 33.56 3.76 19.75
N SER A 25 32.55 2.88 19.80
CA SER A 25 32.75 1.50 20.20
C SER A 25 33.63 0.76 19.20
N GLU A 26 34.77 0.24 19.66
CA GLU A 26 35.69 -0.54 18.83
C GLU A 26 35.01 -1.73 18.16
N TRP A 27 34.06 -2.37 18.85
CA TRP A 27 33.26 -3.48 18.32
C TRP A 27 32.30 -3.03 17.22
N VAL A 28 31.64 -1.88 17.38
CA VAL A 28 30.78 -1.33 16.33
C VAL A 28 31.62 -0.91 15.13
N GLN A 29 32.81 -0.33 15.36
CA GLN A 29 33.74 -0.02 14.28
C GLN A 29 34.29 -1.26 13.58
N SER A 30 34.54 -2.37 14.29
CA SER A 30 34.94 -3.62 13.65
C SER A 30 33.81 -4.19 12.80
N LEU A 31 32.57 -4.15 13.28
CA LEU A 31 31.40 -4.56 12.49
C LEU A 31 31.23 -3.68 11.24
N ILE A 32 31.35 -2.35 11.36
CA ILE A 32 31.26 -1.44 10.21
C ILE A 32 32.37 -1.72 9.19
N LYS A 33 33.58 -2.09 9.63
CA LYS A 33 34.70 -2.43 8.74
C LYS A 33 34.55 -3.81 8.09
N ASP A 34 33.87 -4.73 8.75
CA ASP A 34 33.53 -6.06 8.21
C ASP A 34 32.33 -6.00 7.26
N PHE A 35 31.57 -4.90 7.24
CA PHE A 35 30.53 -4.70 6.24
C PHE A 35 31.18 -4.44 4.88
N GLU A 36 30.95 -5.34 3.94
CA GLU A 36 31.35 -5.15 2.56
C GLU A 36 30.55 -3.98 1.97
N THR A 37 31.22 -2.88 1.66
CA THR A 37 30.69 -1.94 0.67
C THR A 37 30.87 -2.59 -0.69
N ASN A 38 29.77 -2.94 -1.34
CA ASN A 38 29.77 -2.93 -2.80
C ASN A 38 29.91 -1.47 -3.20
N ASP A 39 31.14 -0.97 -3.22
CA ASP A 39 31.45 0.31 -3.85
C ASP A 39 31.19 0.14 -5.34
N ILE A 40 29.94 0.40 -5.71
CA ILE A 40 29.48 0.64 -7.08
C ILE A 40 30.22 1.85 -7.70
N GLY A 41 31.13 2.48 -6.95
CA GLY A 41 32.00 3.58 -7.36
C GLY A 41 33.33 3.20 -8.01
N ASP A 42 33.68 1.92 -8.17
CA ASP A 42 34.76 1.55 -9.10
C ASP A 42 34.29 1.75 -10.55
N SER A 43 34.62 2.94 -11.04
CA SER A 43 34.20 3.60 -12.28
C SER A 43 34.65 2.93 -13.58
N TYR A 44 34.77 1.60 -13.63
CA TYR A 44 35.30 0.87 -14.78
C TYR A 44 34.39 -0.21 -15.37
N ASN A 45 33.10 -0.32 -14.98
CA ASN A 45 32.17 -1.26 -15.64
C ASN A 45 30.70 -0.81 -15.70
N TYR A 46 30.42 0.49 -15.56
CA TYR A 46 29.20 1.06 -16.18
C TYR A 46 29.52 1.40 -17.63
N GLU A 47 29.92 0.39 -18.40
CA GLU A 47 29.95 0.55 -19.85
C GLU A 47 28.53 0.95 -20.29
N ASN A 48 28.46 1.88 -21.25
CA ASN A 48 27.22 2.41 -21.83
C ASN A 48 26.29 1.34 -22.44
N ASP A 49 26.63 0.05 -22.32
CA ASP A 49 25.91 -1.10 -22.85
C ASP A 49 24.72 -1.56 -21.98
N ILE A 50 24.55 -1.05 -20.75
CA ILE A 50 23.37 -1.32 -19.91
C ILE A 50 22.22 -0.32 -20.12
N TRP A 51 22.51 0.81 -20.77
CA TRP A 51 21.55 1.89 -20.99
C TRP A 51 21.09 1.89 -22.44
N GLU A 52 19.92 1.32 -22.71
CA GLU A 52 19.26 1.53 -23.99
C GLU A 52 18.72 2.96 -24.03
N SER A 53 19.17 3.73 -25.04
CA SER A 53 18.61 5.05 -25.30
C SER A 53 17.22 4.89 -25.91
N PHE A 54 16.20 5.30 -25.16
CA PHE A 54 14.84 5.37 -25.65
C PHE A 54 14.62 6.70 -26.38
N ASP A 55 14.32 6.63 -27.67
CA ASP A 55 13.88 7.79 -28.46
C ASP A 55 12.36 7.92 -28.41
N PRO A 56 11.80 8.89 -27.66
CA PRO A 56 10.36 9.08 -27.55
C PRO A 56 9.72 9.68 -28.81
N SER A 57 10.49 10.12 -29.81
CA SER A 57 10.01 10.94 -30.93
C SER A 57 8.89 10.30 -31.74
N ASN A 58 8.86 8.96 -31.83
CA ASN A 58 7.84 8.20 -32.54
C ASN A 58 6.80 7.54 -31.64
N THR A 59 6.74 7.92 -30.35
CA THR A 59 5.82 7.32 -29.38
C THR A 59 4.67 8.25 -29.04
N THR A 60 3.47 7.67 -28.89
CA THR A 60 2.28 8.42 -28.49
C THR A 60 2.19 8.45 -26.97
N PRO A 61 2.10 9.64 -26.34
CA PRO A 61 1.94 9.73 -24.89
C PRO A 61 0.65 9.05 -24.40
N LEU A 62 0.71 8.42 -23.23
CA LEU A 62 -0.44 7.83 -22.56
C LEU A 62 -1.45 8.93 -22.18
N LYS A 63 -2.71 8.74 -22.54
CA LYS A 63 -3.74 9.81 -22.44
C LYS A 63 -4.22 10.04 -21.01
N GLN A 64 -4.29 8.95 -20.24
CA GLN A 64 -4.81 8.93 -18.88
C GLN A 64 -3.69 8.56 -17.92
N ILE A 65 -3.65 9.25 -16.79
CA ILE A 65 -2.76 8.94 -15.68
C ILE A 65 -3.65 8.71 -14.46
N TRP A 66 -3.48 7.58 -13.78
CA TRP A 66 -4.09 7.29 -12.50
C TRP A 66 -3.01 7.20 -11.44
N VAL A 67 -3.19 7.92 -10.35
CA VAL A 67 -2.22 8.01 -9.25
C VAL A 67 -2.92 7.64 -7.96
N ALA A 68 -2.35 6.73 -7.18
CA ALA A 68 -2.79 6.48 -5.81
C ALA A 68 -1.71 6.89 -4.82
N ASP A 69 -2.14 7.56 -3.75
CA ASP A 69 -1.31 8.01 -2.64
C ASP A 69 -2.10 7.86 -1.33
N GLY A 70 -1.40 7.73 -0.22
CA GLY A 70 -1.96 7.46 1.08
C GLY A 70 -1.20 8.12 2.20
N SER A 71 -1.93 8.40 3.27
CA SER A 71 -1.36 8.86 4.52
C SER A 71 -2.05 8.17 5.69
N TYR A 72 -1.32 8.02 6.78
CA TYR A 72 -1.89 7.62 8.06
C TYR A 72 -1.36 8.53 9.17
N VAL A 73 -2.21 8.80 10.16
CA VAL A 73 -1.88 9.65 11.30
C VAL A 73 -2.33 8.96 12.59
N PRO A 74 -1.39 8.45 13.41
CA PRO A 74 -1.70 8.01 14.76
C PRO A 74 -1.97 9.22 15.66
N VAL A 75 -2.98 9.11 16.51
CA VAL A 75 -3.37 10.12 17.50
C VAL A 75 -3.49 9.43 18.85
N GLU A 76 -2.79 9.96 19.84
CA GLU A 76 -2.84 9.49 21.22
C GLU A 76 -3.41 10.58 22.14
N GLU A 77 -4.42 10.23 22.93
CA GLU A 77 -4.97 11.09 23.98
C GLU A 77 -5.42 10.26 25.18
N ASN A 78 -5.03 10.65 26.40
CA ASN A 78 -5.41 9.98 27.64
C ASN A 78 -5.17 8.45 27.62
N TYR A 79 -3.99 8.02 27.15
CA TYR A 79 -3.59 6.62 26.95
C TYR A 79 -4.42 5.84 25.92
N LYS A 80 -5.32 6.48 25.19
CA LYS A 80 -6.07 5.90 24.07
C LYS A 80 -5.38 6.26 22.78
N GLU A 81 -5.28 5.29 21.87
CA GLU A 81 -4.59 5.48 20.60
C GLU A 81 -5.48 5.04 19.44
N LEU A 82 -5.57 5.89 18.41
CA LEU A 82 -6.26 5.65 17.15
C LEU A 82 -5.32 5.96 16.00
N ALA A 83 -5.53 5.36 14.84
CA ALA A 83 -4.91 5.82 13.60
C ALA A 83 -5.96 6.12 12.55
N PHE A 84 -5.92 7.33 11.99
CA PHE A 84 -6.68 7.68 10.81
C PHE A 84 -5.88 7.29 9.58
N VAL A 85 -6.53 6.62 8.63
CA VAL A 85 -5.95 6.31 7.32
C VAL A 85 -6.78 7.00 6.25
N LYS A 86 -6.11 7.65 5.31
CA LYS A 86 -6.73 8.26 4.14
C LYS A 86 -5.91 7.93 2.91
N THR A 87 -6.54 7.32 1.91
CA THR A 87 -5.96 7.11 0.59
C THR A 87 -6.76 7.87 -0.46
N ALA A 88 -6.07 8.34 -1.48
CA ALA A 88 -6.63 9.07 -2.60
C ALA A 88 -6.28 8.35 -3.89
N LEU A 89 -7.22 8.32 -4.83
CA LEU A 89 -7.02 7.88 -6.20
C LEU A 89 -7.39 9.05 -7.10
N MET A 90 -6.42 9.54 -7.85
CA MET A 90 -6.59 10.68 -8.73
C MET A 90 -6.43 10.27 -10.19
N THR A 91 -7.29 10.79 -11.05
CA THR A 91 -7.09 10.75 -12.50
C THR A 91 -6.59 12.09 -13.01
N VAL A 92 -5.67 12.06 -13.96
CA VAL A 92 -5.28 13.25 -14.70
C VAL A 92 -5.24 12.94 -16.19
N GLU A 93 -5.96 13.75 -16.95
CA GLU A 93 -5.96 13.69 -18.42
C GLU A 93 -4.89 14.63 -18.94
N GLN A 94 -4.02 14.15 -19.85
CA GLN A 94 -2.94 15.00 -20.39
C GLN A 94 -3.44 16.29 -21.03
N ASN A 95 -4.61 16.24 -21.68
CA ASN A 95 -5.22 17.43 -22.29
C ASN A 95 -5.54 18.53 -21.26
N LYS A 96 -5.89 18.15 -20.02
CA LYS A 96 -6.18 19.10 -18.95
C LYS A 96 -4.90 19.76 -18.43
N ILE A 97 -3.79 19.00 -18.34
CA ILE A 97 -2.49 19.53 -17.88
C ILE A 97 -1.78 20.33 -18.98
N ALA A 98 -2.05 20.06 -20.27
CA ALA A 98 -1.33 20.70 -21.39
C ALA A 98 -1.39 22.23 -21.37
N GLY A 99 -2.42 22.83 -20.76
CA GLY A 99 -2.56 24.28 -20.59
C GLY A 99 -1.87 24.87 -19.36
N ILE A 100 -1.17 24.05 -18.56
CA ILE A 100 -0.41 24.47 -17.40
C ILE A 100 1.06 24.67 -17.80
N ASP A 101 1.63 25.78 -17.32
CA ASP A 101 3.05 26.05 -17.44
C ASP A 101 3.85 24.95 -16.74
N LYS A 102 4.72 24.26 -17.48
CA LYS A 102 5.50 23.12 -16.98
C LYS A 102 6.65 23.54 -16.08
N GLU A 103 7.14 24.76 -16.23
CA GLU A 103 8.28 25.29 -15.47
C GLU A 103 7.78 25.99 -14.19
N TYR A 104 6.64 26.71 -14.29
CA TYR A 104 6.03 27.44 -13.18
C TYR A 104 4.52 27.13 -13.06
N PRO A 105 4.15 25.91 -12.65
CA PRO A 105 2.76 25.50 -12.62
C PRO A 105 1.96 26.30 -11.59
N HIS A 106 0.88 26.96 -12.04
CA HIS A 106 0.05 27.78 -11.16
C HIS A 106 -0.79 26.92 -10.20
N PRO A 107 -0.63 27.02 -8.86
CA PRO A 107 -1.26 26.11 -7.90
C PRO A 107 -2.80 26.05 -7.99
N LEU A 108 -3.46 27.18 -8.21
CA LEU A 108 -4.94 27.21 -8.34
C LEU A 108 -5.45 26.48 -9.59
N LYS A 109 -4.70 26.51 -10.70
CA LYS A 109 -5.08 25.78 -11.93
C LYS A 109 -4.93 24.28 -11.73
N LEU A 110 -3.85 23.87 -11.04
CA LEU A 110 -3.69 22.47 -10.63
C LEU A 110 -4.85 22.04 -9.73
N GLN A 111 -5.18 22.84 -8.71
CA GLN A 111 -6.28 22.52 -7.80
C GLN A 111 -7.62 22.37 -8.53
N GLU A 112 -7.90 23.22 -9.52
CA GLU A 112 -9.13 23.14 -10.34
C GLU A 112 -9.19 21.84 -11.14
N ILE A 113 -8.08 21.41 -11.77
CA ILE A 113 -8.02 20.12 -12.47
C ILE A 113 -8.23 18.93 -11.51
N MET A 114 -7.70 19.03 -10.29
CA MET A 114 -7.72 17.94 -9.32
C MET A 114 -9.06 17.81 -8.58
N LYS A 115 -9.83 18.89 -8.44
CA LYS A 115 -11.01 18.96 -7.55
C LYS A 115 -12.05 17.88 -7.83
N ASP A 116 -12.35 17.60 -9.09
CA ASP A 116 -13.37 16.62 -9.51
C ASP A 116 -12.75 15.30 -10.01
N SER A 117 -11.44 15.14 -9.83
CA SER A 117 -10.68 14.01 -10.39
C SER A 117 -10.13 13.07 -9.33
N ALA A 118 -10.52 13.23 -8.06
CA ALA A 118 -10.01 12.46 -6.93
C ALA A 118 -11.13 11.72 -6.19
N LEU A 119 -10.95 10.41 -6.01
CA LEU A 119 -11.71 9.57 -5.09
C LEU A 119 -10.91 9.42 -3.80
N PHE A 120 -11.60 9.37 -2.66
CA PHE A 120 -10.96 9.24 -1.36
C PHE A 120 -11.54 8.06 -0.60
N HIS A 121 -10.67 7.25 -0.03
CA HIS A 121 -11.02 6.28 0.99
C HIS A 121 -10.50 6.75 2.34
N ALA A 122 -11.32 6.64 3.38
CA ALA A 122 -10.93 7.00 4.73
C ALA A 122 -11.47 6.01 5.76
N THR A 123 -10.63 5.67 6.74
CA THR A 123 -11.01 4.79 7.85
C THR A 123 -10.25 5.16 9.12
N VAL A 124 -10.65 4.56 10.25
CA VAL A 124 -10.00 4.76 11.55
C VAL A 124 -9.83 3.43 12.27
N PHE A 125 -8.63 3.18 12.79
CA PHE A 125 -8.31 1.98 13.55
C PHE A 125 -8.13 2.30 15.04
N PRO A 126 -8.82 1.61 15.96
CA PRO A 126 -8.44 1.62 17.36
C PRO A 126 -7.12 0.85 17.52
N LEU A 127 -6.10 1.50 18.07
CA LEU A 127 -4.79 0.90 18.29
C LEU A 127 -4.64 0.41 19.72
N ARG A 128 -5.03 1.22 20.72
CA ARG A 128 -4.83 0.89 22.14
C ARG A 128 -5.89 1.48 23.06
N ASN A 129 -6.24 0.74 24.11
CA ASN A 129 -7.15 1.15 25.20
C ASN A 129 -8.53 1.65 24.74
N LEU A 130 -9.04 1.09 23.65
CA LEU A 130 -10.34 1.38 23.09
C LEU A 130 -11.15 0.10 22.93
N ARG A 131 -12.47 0.21 23.08
CA ARG A 131 -13.39 -0.91 22.88
C ARG A 131 -14.55 -0.46 22.03
N SER A 132 -15.01 -1.33 21.14
CA SER A 132 -16.22 -1.13 20.37
C SER A 132 -17.27 -2.16 20.78
N VAL A 133 -18.48 -2.03 20.23
CA VAL A 133 -19.52 -3.06 20.35
C VAL A 133 -19.12 -4.40 19.73
N LYS A 134 -18.11 -4.41 18.84
CA LYS A 134 -17.60 -5.61 18.16
C LYS A 134 -16.60 -6.42 19.00
N GLY A 135 -16.33 -6.02 20.25
CA GLY A 135 -15.50 -6.77 21.18
C GLY A 135 -14.16 -6.09 21.47
N ASN A 136 -13.10 -6.89 21.49
CA ASN A 136 -11.74 -6.42 21.77
C ASN A 136 -11.14 -5.67 20.55
N ILE A 137 -9.91 -5.17 20.68
CA ILE A 137 -9.25 -4.40 19.61
C ILE A 137 -9.05 -5.27 18.37
N TYR A 138 -8.61 -6.51 18.60
CA TYR A 138 -8.38 -7.49 17.54
C TYR A 138 -9.60 -7.69 16.62
N ASP A 139 -10.75 -8.04 17.21
CA ASP A 139 -11.99 -8.23 16.44
C ASP A 139 -12.52 -6.93 15.87
N THR A 140 -12.37 -5.81 16.59
CA THR A 140 -12.79 -4.51 16.08
C THR A 140 -12.02 -4.14 14.82
N VAL A 141 -10.68 -4.21 14.83
CA VAL A 141 -9.86 -3.85 13.68
C VAL A 141 -10.15 -4.76 12.49
N ARG A 142 -10.27 -6.08 12.70
CA ARG A 142 -10.63 -7.02 11.63
C ARG A 142 -11.93 -6.64 10.92
N HIS A 143 -12.96 -6.31 11.68
CA HIS A 143 -14.24 -5.90 11.12
C HIS A 143 -14.20 -4.50 10.50
N VAL A 144 -13.45 -3.55 11.07
CA VAL A 144 -13.27 -2.23 10.45
C VAL A 144 -12.62 -2.38 9.07
N ILE A 145 -11.56 -3.20 8.94
CA ILE A 145 -10.91 -3.46 7.64
C ILE A 145 -11.92 -4.02 6.64
N TYR A 146 -12.67 -5.04 7.04
CA TYR A 146 -13.70 -5.66 6.19
C TYR A 146 -14.80 -4.67 5.77
N ASP A 147 -15.40 -3.98 6.74
CA ASP A 147 -16.51 -3.05 6.51
C ASP A 147 -16.06 -1.84 5.68
N SER A 148 -14.87 -1.30 5.94
CA SER A 148 -14.33 -0.13 5.22
C SER A 148 -14.05 -0.44 3.76
N MET A 149 -13.54 -1.64 3.43
CA MET A 149 -13.36 -2.04 2.03
C MET A 149 -14.70 -2.30 1.32
N ARG A 150 -15.69 -2.85 2.04
CA ARG A 150 -16.97 -3.31 1.48
C ARG A 150 -17.99 -2.19 1.28
N ASN A 151 -17.96 -1.17 2.13
CA ASN A 151 -18.95 -0.09 2.09
C ASN A 151 -18.51 1.10 1.23
N ASP A 152 -17.20 1.32 1.10
CA ASP A 152 -16.69 2.48 0.38
C ASP A 152 -16.79 2.30 -1.14
N GLU A 153 -17.11 3.39 -1.86
CA GLU A 153 -17.40 3.39 -3.30
C GLU A 153 -18.28 2.21 -3.75
N ASP A 154 -19.41 1.98 -3.06
CA ASP A 154 -20.34 0.87 -3.32
C ASP A 154 -19.67 -0.52 -3.36
N GLY A 155 -18.58 -0.70 -2.60
CA GLY A 155 -17.84 -1.95 -2.49
C GLY A 155 -16.91 -2.25 -3.66
N GLN A 156 -16.60 -1.26 -4.52
CA GLN A 156 -15.70 -1.49 -5.66
C GLN A 156 -14.30 -1.97 -5.23
N TYR A 157 -13.78 -1.50 -4.10
CA TYR A 157 -12.48 -1.94 -3.58
C TYR A 157 -12.51 -3.39 -3.09
N PHE A 158 -13.58 -3.78 -2.39
CA PHE A 158 -13.77 -5.16 -1.97
C PHE A 158 -13.99 -6.11 -3.15
N GLU A 159 -14.75 -5.70 -4.17
CA GLU A 159 -14.89 -6.48 -5.40
C GLU A 159 -13.56 -6.63 -6.15
N THR A 160 -12.68 -5.63 -6.08
CA THR A 160 -11.32 -5.75 -6.61
C THR A 160 -10.49 -6.73 -5.79
N LEU A 161 -10.58 -6.71 -4.46
CA LEU A 161 -9.93 -7.71 -3.62
C LEU A 161 -10.41 -9.12 -3.98
N LYS A 162 -11.73 -9.33 -4.17
CA LYS A 162 -12.32 -10.60 -4.62
C LYS A 162 -11.80 -10.99 -6.01
N TRP A 163 -11.75 -10.04 -6.93
CA TRP A 163 -11.27 -10.28 -8.29
C TRP A 163 -9.80 -10.75 -8.30
N ILE A 164 -8.94 -10.18 -7.45
CA ILE A 164 -7.55 -10.62 -7.24
C ILE A 164 -7.49 -11.96 -6.52
N ALA A 165 -8.16 -12.09 -5.38
CA ALA A 165 -8.08 -13.27 -4.53
C ALA A 165 -8.57 -14.54 -5.24
N TYR A 166 -9.67 -14.42 -5.99
CA TYR A 166 -10.31 -15.53 -6.69
C TYR A 166 -9.91 -15.66 -8.16
N LYS A 167 -8.92 -14.86 -8.63
CA LYS A 167 -8.43 -14.87 -10.02
C LYS A 167 -9.53 -14.73 -11.07
N LYS A 168 -10.54 -13.90 -10.81
CA LYS A 168 -11.77 -13.83 -11.63
C LYS A 168 -11.53 -13.48 -13.13
N TRP A 169 -10.33 -13.09 -13.54
CA TRP A 169 -9.98 -12.84 -14.95
C TRP A 169 -9.75 -14.11 -15.78
N ASP A 170 -9.43 -15.25 -15.16
CA ASP A 170 -9.09 -16.48 -15.91
C ASP A 170 -10.30 -17.38 -16.20
N GLY A 171 -11.47 -17.05 -15.65
CA GLY A 171 -12.71 -17.81 -15.79
C GLY A 171 -12.78 -19.10 -14.96
N GLN A 172 -11.77 -19.35 -14.12
CA GLN A 172 -11.73 -20.48 -13.20
C GLN A 172 -12.33 -20.08 -11.85
N ASN A 173 -13.13 -20.97 -11.27
CA ASN A 173 -13.72 -20.76 -9.95
C ASN A 173 -12.71 -21.12 -8.85
N SER A 174 -11.65 -20.33 -8.73
CA SER A 174 -10.57 -20.54 -7.76
C SER A 174 -10.99 -20.10 -6.35
N SER A 175 -10.60 -20.83 -5.32
CA SER A 175 -10.69 -20.37 -3.93
C SER A 175 -9.70 -19.23 -3.66
N SER A 176 -9.87 -18.53 -2.54
CA SER A 176 -8.90 -17.53 -2.08
C SER A 176 -7.55 -18.21 -1.76
N PRO A 177 -6.45 -17.44 -1.66
CA PRO A 177 -5.20 -17.96 -1.11
C PRO A 177 -5.40 -18.52 0.31
N SER A 178 -4.57 -19.49 0.69
CA SER A 178 -4.53 -20.02 2.06
C SER A 178 -4.07 -18.97 3.06
N PHE A 179 -4.56 -19.06 4.30
CA PHE A 179 -4.20 -18.12 5.38
C PHE A 179 -4.38 -18.75 6.76
N GLU A 180 -3.81 -18.13 7.78
CA GLU A 180 -3.98 -18.54 9.17
C GLU A 180 -5.28 -17.98 9.74
N CYS A 181 -6.07 -18.83 10.39
CA CYS A 181 -7.34 -18.44 10.97
C CYS A 181 -7.12 -17.47 12.15
N PRO A 182 -7.79 -16.30 12.17
CA PRO A 182 -7.66 -15.31 13.24
C PRO A 182 -8.19 -15.75 14.62
N HIS A 183 -8.78 -16.95 14.70
CA HIS A 183 -9.41 -17.42 15.93
C HIS A 183 -8.74 -18.62 16.59
N CYS A 184 -7.92 -19.36 15.84
CA CYS A 184 -7.29 -20.59 16.31
C CYS A 184 -5.91 -20.86 15.72
N ASP A 185 -5.39 -19.92 14.93
CA ASP A 185 -4.07 -19.92 14.29
C ASP A 185 -3.80 -21.12 13.35
N GLN A 186 -4.80 -21.98 13.12
CA GLN A 186 -4.69 -23.08 12.17
C GLN A 186 -4.73 -22.54 10.74
N LYS A 187 -3.86 -23.08 9.90
CA LYS A 187 -3.79 -22.74 8.49
C LYS A 187 -4.99 -23.32 7.72
N VAL A 188 -5.77 -22.45 7.10
CA VAL A 188 -6.89 -22.79 6.22
C VAL A 188 -6.34 -22.97 4.80
N ASP A 189 -5.82 -24.17 4.49
CA ASP A 189 -5.19 -24.46 3.19
C ASP A 189 -6.15 -24.35 2.00
N SER A 190 -7.44 -24.63 2.20
CA SER A 190 -8.47 -24.52 1.16
C SER A 190 -8.83 -23.09 0.78
N GLY A 191 -8.41 -22.10 1.58
CA GLY A 191 -8.91 -20.73 1.48
C GLY A 191 -10.43 -20.63 1.74
N ILE A 192 -10.99 -19.47 1.38
CA ILE A 192 -12.44 -19.24 1.31
C ILE A 192 -12.93 -19.69 -0.08
N PRO A 193 -14.11 -20.35 -0.17
CA PRO A 193 -14.68 -20.74 -1.45
C PRO A 193 -14.88 -19.57 -2.42
N PHE A 194 -14.88 -19.89 -3.72
CA PHE A 194 -15.01 -18.92 -4.80
C PHE A 194 -16.13 -17.90 -4.57
N ASP A 195 -15.76 -16.63 -4.74
CA ASP A 195 -16.66 -15.47 -4.71
C ASP A 195 -17.45 -15.25 -3.42
N GLN A 196 -17.08 -15.92 -2.33
CA GLN A 196 -17.68 -15.68 -1.01
C GLN A 196 -16.99 -14.51 -0.31
N ASP A 197 -17.76 -13.76 0.48
CA ASP A 197 -17.24 -12.65 1.29
C ASP A 197 -16.70 -13.15 2.64
N THR A 198 -17.29 -14.23 3.14
CA THR A 198 -16.98 -14.89 4.41
C THR A 198 -16.94 -16.41 4.24
N GLY A 199 -16.39 -17.10 5.22
CA GLY A 199 -16.36 -18.55 5.30
C GLY A 199 -16.39 -19.02 6.75
N ILE A 200 -16.35 -20.35 6.94
CA ILE A 200 -16.26 -20.96 8.28
C ILE A 200 -14.93 -21.70 8.39
N CYS A 201 -14.19 -21.45 9.47
CA CYS A 201 -12.95 -22.18 9.73
C CYS A 201 -13.26 -23.66 9.99
N PRO A 202 -12.63 -24.61 9.26
CA PRO A 202 -12.90 -26.04 9.44
C PRO A 202 -12.39 -26.61 10.77
N PHE A 203 -11.52 -25.88 11.48
CA PHE A 203 -10.91 -26.33 12.73
C PHE A 203 -11.67 -25.85 13.98
N CYS A 204 -12.11 -24.59 14.00
CA CYS A 204 -12.78 -24.00 15.17
C CYS A 204 -14.24 -23.63 14.94
N GLY A 205 -14.77 -23.74 13.71
CA GLY A 205 -16.17 -23.46 13.39
C GLY A 205 -16.56 -21.98 13.44
N LYS A 206 -15.62 -21.06 13.65
CA LYS A 206 -15.88 -19.62 13.70
C LYS A 206 -15.82 -19.00 12.29
N GLU A 207 -16.52 -17.88 12.14
CA GLU A 207 -16.54 -17.10 10.91
C GLU A 207 -15.17 -16.48 10.60
N ILE A 208 -14.76 -16.57 9.34
CA ILE A 208 -13.58 -15.95 8.76
C ILE A 208 -14.01 -15.01 7.63
N LEU A 209 -13.39 -13.85 7.56
CA LEU A 209 -13.65 -12.81 6.57
C LEU A 209 -12.63 -12.93 5.44
N LEU A 210 -13.00 -12.59 4.20
CA LEU A 210 -12.02 -12.57 3.10
C LEU A 210 -10.82 -11.67 3.37
N THR A 211 -11.01 -10.56 4.08
CA THR A 211 -9.91 -9.66 4.46
C THR A 211 -8.93 -10.29 5.45
N ASP A 212 -9.32 -11.32 6.22
CA ASP A 212 -8.39 -12.06 7.08
C ASP A 212 -7.32 -12.77 6.24
N MET A 213 -7.63 -13.11 4.98
CA MET A 213 -6.64 -13.69 4.08
C MET A 213 -5.43 -12.78 3.92
N VAL A 214 -5.60 -11.46 3.91
CA VAL A 214 -4.50 -10.49 3.79
C VAL A 214 -3.52 -10.57 4.97
N GLY A 215 -3.99 -10.97 6.15
CA GLY A 215 -3.14 -11.27 7.30
C GLY A 215 -2.87 -10.11 8.26
N PHE A 216 -3.66 -9.03 8.24
CA PHE A 216 -3.52 -7.92 9.21
C PHE A 216 -3.58 -8.39 10.67
N HIS A 217 -4.38 -9.43 10.93
CA HIS A 217 -4.56 -10.00 12.25
C HIS A 217 -3.32 -10.66 12.83
N LEU A 218 -2.31 -10.97 12.01
CA LEU A 218 -1.05 -11.56 12.45
C LEU A 218 -0.13 -10.53 13.13
N ASP A 219 -0.34 -9.23 12.89
CA ASP A 219 0.40 -8.14 13.54
C ASP A 219 -0.26 -7.65 14.83
N MET A 220 -1.39 -8.25 15.23
CA MET A 220 -2.23 -7.75 16.32
C MET A 220 -2.31 -8.73 17.48
N ASN A 221 -2.69 -8.23 18.65
CA ASN A 221 -3.13 -9.03 19.78
C ASN A 221 -4.48 -8.51 20.30
N GLU A 222 -5.07 -9.19 21.29
CA GLU A 222 -6.41 -8.88 21.80
C GLU A 222 -6.56 -7.44 22.32
N ASP A 223 -5.48 -6.88 22.89
CA ASP A 223 -5.49 -5.59 23.58
C ASP A 223 -4.80 -4.46 22.81
N ASN A 224 -4.15 -4.76 21.69
CA ASN A 224 -3.34 -3.79 20.94
C ASN A 224 -3.18 -4.15 19.46
N ALA A 225 -3.33 -3.14 18.61
CA ALA A 225 -2.93 -3.16 17.21
C ALA A 225 -1.82 -2.11 17.01
N PRO A 226 -0.63 -2.50 16.51
CA PRO A 226 0.43 -1.53 16.25
C PRO A 226 0.07 -0.60 15.08
N ALA A 227 0.65 0.60 15.07
CA ALA A 227 0.46 1.56 13.98
C ALA A 227 0.89 1.01 12.59
N SER A 228 1.72 -0.04 12.55
CA SER A 228 2.07 -0.76 11.32
C SER A 228 0.87 -1.41 10.63
N VAL A 229 -0.21 -1.73 11.35
CA VAL A 229 -1.46 -2.23 10.75
C VAL A 229 -2.10 -1.12 9.90
N ALA A 230 -2.12 0.11 10.41
CA ALA A 230 -2.66 1.26 9.70
C ALA A 230 -1.84 1.60 8.45
N SER A 231 -0.51 1.61 8.56
CA SER A 231 0.36 1.86 7.40
C SER A 231 0.31 0.74 6.37
N SER A 232 0.20 -0.52 6.80
CA SER A 232 0.06 -1.66 5.88
C SER A 232 -1.30 -1.63 5.17
N TYR A 233 -2.36 -1.27 5.89
CA TYR A 233 -3.69 -1.11 5.30
C TYR A 233 -3.70 -0.01 4.24
N MET A 234 -3.05 1.12 4.52
CA MET A 234 -2.86 2.22 3.56
C MET A 234 -2.21 1.73 2.26
N LEU A 235 -1.09 1.01 2.35
CA LEU A 235 -0.39 0.47 1.18
C LEU A 235 -1.25 -0.53 0.38
N ILE A 236 -2.01 -1.38 1.06
CA ILE A 236 -2.95 -2.31 0.42
C ILE A 236 -4.08 -1.54 -0.27
N MET A 237 -4.62 -0.50 0.35
CA MET A 237 -5.68 0.31 -0.25
C MET A 237 -5.20 1.10 -1.47
N GLU A 238 -4.01 1.71 -1.44
CA GLU A 238 -3.41 2.35 -2.62
C GLU A 238 -3.34 1.37 -3.81
N MET A 239 -2.88 0.15 -3.55
CA MET A 239 -2.83 -0.90 -4.56
C MET A 239 -4.23 -1.29 -5.04
N LEU A 240 -5.17 -1.57 -4.12
CA LEU A 240 -6.53 -1.96 -4.47
C LEU A 240 -7.27 -0.87 -5.25
N MET A 241 -7.07 0.41 -4.92
CA MET A 241 -7.65 1.54 -5.65
C MET A 241 -7.15 1.57 -7.10
N LEU A 242 -5.84 1.42 -7.34
CA LEU A 242 -5.30 1.32 -8.71
C LEU A 242 -5.83 0.09 -9.45
N PHE A 243 -5.82 -1.07 -8.80
CA PHE A 243 -6.34 -2.30 -9.39
C PHE A 243 -7.85 -2.25 -9.63
N THR A 244 -8.59 -1.39 -8.92
CA THR A 244 -10.01 -1.16 -9.17
C THR A 244 -10.19 -0.50 -10.52
N VAL A 245 -9.39 0.53 -10.84
CA VAL A 245 -9.40 1.13 -12.17
C VAL A 245 -9.01 0.10 -13.23
N ILE A 246 -7.94 -0.67 -13.00
CA ILE A 246 -7.51 -1.72 -13.93
C ILE A 246 -8.65 -2.72 -14.18
N ARG A 247 -9.31 -3.23 -13.14
CA ARG A 247 -10.43 -4.17 -13.25
C ARG A 247 -11.61 -3.59 -14.04
N LEU A 248 -11.98 -2.33 -13.77
CA LEU A 248 -13.08 -1.65 -14.45
C LEU A 248 -12.74 -1.41 -15.93
N GLN A 249 -11.53 -0.96 -16.24
CA GLN A 249 -11.06 -0.82 -17.63
C GLN A 249 -10.88 -2.17 -18.33
N TRP A 250 -10.52 -3.23 -17.60
CA TRP A 250 -10.36 -4.58 -18.14
C TRP A 250 -11.68 -5.12 -18.66
N SER A 251 -12.75 -4.84 -17.91
CA SER A 251 -14.13 -5.20 -18.23
C SER A 251 -14.79 -4.25 -19.24
N ASN A 252 -14.11 -3.17 -19.64
CA ASN A 252 -14.62 -2.21 -20.61
C ASN A 252 -14.60 -2.80 -22.03
N ARG A 253 -15.53 -2.33 -22.87
CA ARG A 253 -15.62 -2.71 -24.28
C ARG A 253 -14.45 -2.21 -25.12
N ASP A 254 -13.82 -1.09 -24.73
CA ASP A 254 -12.63 -0.59 -25.40
C ASP A 254 -11.37 -1.22 -24.80
N PRO A 255 -10.73 -2.18 -25.49
CA PRO A 255 -9.55 -2.87 -24.96
C PRO A 255 -8.34 -1.93 -24.84
N ASN A 256 -8.29 -0.86 -25.64
CA ASN A 256 -7.16 0.07 -25.70
C ASN A 256 -7.10 1.02 -24.51
N LEU A 257 -8.14 1.08 -23.68
CA LEU A 257 -8.21 2.01 -22.56
C LEU A 257 -7.07 1.73 -21.56
N ILE A 258 -6.83 0.46 -21.23
CA ILE A 258 -5.73 0.04 -20.34
C ILE A 258 -4.38 0.41 -20.95
N SER A 259 -4.15 0.04 -22.21
CA SER A 259 -2.86 0.28 -22.88
C SER A 259 -2.56 1.76 -23.16
N ASN A 260 -3.55 2.63 -23.02
CA ASN A 260 -3.41 4.09 -23.10
C ASN A 260 -3.37 4.78 -21.72
N THR A 261 -3.27 4.00 -20.64
CA THR A 261 -3.32 4.48 -19.26
C THR A 261 -2.01 4.20 -18.54
N LEU A 262 -1.47 5.23 -17.87
CA LEU A 262 -0.37 5.09 -16.91
C LEU A 262 -0.95 4.92 -15.50
N PHE A 263 -0.55 3.88 -14.79
CA PHE A 263 -0.89 3.67 -13.38
C PHE A 263 0.34 3.96 -12.51
N MET A 264 0.19 4.82 -11.53
CA MET A 264 1.26 5.24 -10.62
C MET A 264 0.80 5.06 -9.18
N LYS A 265 1.69 4.54 -8.35
CA LYS A 265 1.53 4.46 -6.90
C LYS A 265 2.63 5.28 -6.27
N ASP A 266 2.30 6.14 -5.31
CA ASP A 266 3.30 6.75 -4.45
C ASP A 266 3.75 5.74 -3.38
N GLY A 267 5.06 5.50 -3.28
CA GLY A 267 5.63 4.49 -2.40
C GLY A 267 5.81 3.08 -3.01
N PRO A 268 6.14 2.08 -2.18
CA PRO A 268 6.57 0.77 -2.66
C PRO A 268 5.44 0.01 -3.36
N MET A 269 5.78 -0.65 -4.47
CA MET A 269 4.92 -1.65 -5.13
C MET A 269 5.04 -3.04 -4.47
N THR A 270 5.98 -3.20 -3.53
CA THR A 270 6.22 -4.46 -2.84
C THR A 270 5.22 -4.67 -1.71
N LEU A 271 4.64 -5.87 -1.65
CA LEU A 271 3.96 -6.38 -0.47
C LEU A 271 4.86 -7.43 0.18
N SER A 272 5.37 -7.14 1.36
CA SER A 272 6.28 -8.02 2.11
C SER A 272 5.54 -8.76 3.24
N GLY A 273 6.20 -9.78 3.82
CA GLY A 273 5.66 -10.53 4.95
C GLY A 273 4.32 -11.20 4.64
N GLN A 274 3.37 -11.15 5.58
CA GLN A 274 2.04 -11.72 5.40
C GLN A 274 1.22 -11.11 4.25
N TYR A 275 1.50 -9.86 3.89
CA TYR A 275 0.77 -9.11 2.86
C TYR A 275 1.08 -9.61 1.45
N SER A 276 2.15 -10.40 1.29
CA SER A 276 2.61 -10.95 0.02
C SER A 276 1.64 -11.96 -0.62
N LYS A 277 0.58 -12.39 0.08
CA LYS A 277 -0.40 -13.37 -0.42
C LYS A 277 -1.12 -12.95 -1.70
N LEU A 278 -1.24 -11.65 -1.96
CA LEU A 278 -1.82 -11.14 -3.20
C LEU A 278 -0.82 -11.13 -4.37
N VAL A 279 0.49 -11.14 -4.09
CA VAL A 279 1.55 -10.97 -5.09
C VAL A 279 1.54 -12.06 -6.17
N PRO A 280 1.40 -13.37 -5.86
CA PRO A 280 1.30 -14.40 -6.88
C PRO A 280 0.16 -14.15 -7.87
N ASN A 281 -1.03 -13.85 -7.36
CA ASN A 281 -2.22 -13.60 -8.18
C ASN A 281 -2.07 -12.32 -9.02
N ILE A 282 -1.49 -11.25 -8.45
CA ILE A 282 -1.19 -10.02 -9.20
C ILE A 282 -0.21 -10.30 -10.35
N ARG A 283 0.88 -11.02 -10.09
CA ARG A 283 1.87 -11.38 -11.13
C ARG A 283 1.25 -12.24 -12.23
N GLU A 284 0.39 -13.17 -11.85
CA GLU A 284 -0.34 -14.02 -12.80
C GLU A 284 -1.30 -13.18 -13.67
N PHE A 285 -2.03 -12.24 -13.08
CA PHE A 285 -2.85 -11.30 -13.84
C PHE A 285 -2.02 -10.47 -14.81
N LEU A 286 -0.91 -9.87 -14.36
CA LEU A 286 -0.06 -9.04 -15.24
C LEU A 286 0.52 -9.86 -16.41
N ASN A 287 0.92 -11.11 -16.16
CA ASN A 287 1.35 -12.03 -17.21
C ASN A 287 0.21 -12.38 -18.16
N TYR A 288 -0.99 -12.64 -17.64
CA TYR A 288 -2.19 -12.86 -18.44
C TYR A 288 -2.51 -11.63 -19.31
N ALA A 289 -2.46 -10.43 -18.74
CA ALA A 289 -2.70 -9.17 -19.43
C ALA A 289 -1.73 -8.95 -20.60
N LYS A 290 -0.43 -9.19 -20.37
CA LYS A 290 0.61 -9.18 -21.41
C LYS A 290 0.30 -10.18 -22.54
N ASN A 291 -0.09 -11.42 -22.20
CA ASN A 291 -0.40 -12.45 -23.19
C ASN A 291 -1.66 -12.15 -24.02
N GLN A 292 -2.60 -11.37 -23.46
CA GLN A 292 -3.79 -10.88 -24.17
C GLN A 292 -3.51 -9.62 -25.01
N GLY A 293 -2.27 -9.12 -25.05
CA GLY A 293 -1.92 -7.90 -25.76
C GLY A 293 -2.50 -6.63 -25.13
N ARG A 294 -2.80 -6.67 -23.82
CA ARG A 294 -3.31 -5.55 -23.02
C ARG A 294 -2.36 -5.32 -21.83
N PRO A 295 -1.10 -4.94 -22.08
CA PRO A 295 -0.08 -4.76 -21.03
C PRO A 295 -0.41 -3.59 -20.10
#